data_AF-X1T2G1-F1
#
_entry.id   AF-X1T2G1-F1
#
_cell.length_a   1.000
_cell.length_b   1.000
_cell.length_c   1.000
_cell.angle_alpha   90.00
_cell.angle_beta   90.00
_cell.angle_gamma   90.00
#
_symmetry.space_group_name_H-M   'P 1'
#
loop_
_entity.id
_entity.type
_entity.pdbx_description
1 polymer ?
#
loop_
_entity_poly.entity_id
_entity_poly.type
_entity_poly.pdbx_seq_one_letter_code
_entity_poly.pdbx_strand_id
1 'polypeptide(L)' 'MSRRIKFLGIGTQKLEREAGYTFPRAKLLRWDSDITKGKYSHGEILSKFRAHKADILIGTQ' A
#
# COMPACT_ATOMS: atom_id res chain seq x y z
N MET A 1 -14.69 14.29 22.68
CA MET A 1 -13.89 13.05 22.68
C MET A 1 -14.49 12.06 21.69
N SER A 2 -13.91 11.89 20.51
CA SER A 2 -14.27 10.79 19.61
C SER A 2 -13.09 9.81 19.63
N ARG A 3 -13.26 8.67 20.28
CA ARG A 3 -12.28 7.59 20.25
C ARG A 3 -12.35 6.93 18.86
N ARG A 4 -11.79 7.62 17.85
CA ARG A 4 -11.58 7.02 16.52
C ARG A 4 -10.61 5.88 16.72
N ILE A 5 -11.12 4.65 16.74
CA ILE A 5 -10.28 3.48 16.55
C ILE A 5 -9.68 3.63 15.16
N LYS A 6 -8.42 4.07 15.09
CA LYS A 6 -7.68 4.15 13.84
C LYS A 6 -7.40 2.72 13.39
N PHE A 7 -8.26 2.14 12.55
CA PHE A 7 -7.99 0.89 11.82
C PHE A 7 -6.90 1.07 10.73
N LEU A 8 -5.99 2.03 10.92
CA LEU A 8 -4.93 2.37 9.98
C LEU A 8 -4.03 1.14 9.86
N GLY A 9 -3.99 0.52 8.69
CA GLY A 9 -3.10 -0.62 8.41
C GLY A 9 -3.74 -2.01 8.48
N ILE A 10 -4.78 -2.26 9.29
CA ILE A 10 -5.38 -3.61 9.41
C ILE A 10 -6.05 -4.04 8.09
N GLY A 11 -6.81 -3.13 7.47
CA GLY A 11 -7.49 -3.40 6.20
C GLY A 11 -6.52 -3.65 5.05
N THR A 12 -5.49 -2.81 4.93
CA THR A 12 -4.47 -2.94 3.88
C THR A 12 -3.55 -4.13 4.11
N GLN A 13 -3.21 -4.50 5.36
CA GLN A 13 -2.47 -5.75 5.64
C GLN A 13 -3.28 -7.00 5.32
N LYS A 14 -4.58 -7.03 5.64
CA LYS A 14 -5.44 -8.15 5.25
C LYS A 14 -5.49 -8.25 3.72
N LEU A 15 -5.74 -7.14 3.04
CA LEU A 15 -5.83 -7.11 1.59
C LEU A 15 -4.52 -7.54 0.91
N GLU A 16 -3.37 -7.12 1.42
CA GLU A 16 -2.06 -7.56 0.94
C GLU A 16 -1.86 -9.08 1.06
N ARG A 17 -2.25 -9.68 2.20
CA ARG A 17 -2.19 -11.13 2.37
C ARG A 17 -3.11 -11.85 1.37
N GLU A 18 -4.36 -11.43 1.28
CA GLU A 18 -5.32 -12.05 0.36
C GLU A 18 -4.87 -11.91 -1.10
N ALA A 19 -4.33 -10.75 -1.47
CA ALA A 19 -3.76 -10.53 -2.79
C ALA A 19 -2.53 -11.42 -3.05
N GLY A 20 -1.66 -11.62 -2.05
CA GLY A 20 -0.53 -12.54 -2.16
C GLY A 20 -0.94 -14.00 -2.35
N TYR A 21 -2.02 -14.43 -1.69
CA TYR A 21 -2.58 -15.77 -1.89
C TYR A 21 -3.28 -15.92 -3.25
N THR A 22 -4.03 -14.90 -3.67
CA THR A 22 -4.80 -14.92 -4.93
C THR A 22 -3.88 -14.79 -6.15
N PHE A 23 -2.83 -13.98 -6.03
CA PHE A 23 -1.89 -13.65 -7.10
C PHE A 23 -0.44 -13.98 -6.67
N PRO A 24 -0.08 -15.27 -6.51
CA PRO A 24 1.20 -15.68 -5.93
C PRO A 24 2.44 -15.29 -6.78
N ARG A 25 2.22 -14.90 -8.04
CA ARG A 25 3.29 -14.43 -8.95
C ARG A 25 3.36 -12.91 -9.07
N ALA A 26 2.37 -12.19 -8.56
CA ALA A 26 2.32 -10.74 -8.65
C ALA A 26 3.24 -10.11 -7.61
N LYS A 27 4.01 -9.11 -8.04
CA LYS A 27 4.81 -8.25 -7.16
C LYS A 27 3.89 -7.20 -6.54
N LEU A 28 3.70 -7.27 -5.23
CA LEU A 28 2.87 -6.31 -4.50
C LEU A 28 3.71 -5.09 -4.07
N LEU A 29 3.11 -3.90 -4.13
CA LEU A 29 3.67 -2.66 -3.62
C LEU A 29 2.68 -1.98 -2.68
N ARG A 30 3.12 -1.63 -1.47
CA ARG A 30 2.32 -0.86 -0.52
C ARG A 30 2.47 0.63 -0.74
N TRP A 31 1.34 1.35 -0.66
CA TRP A 31 1.27 2.79 -0.51
C TRP A 31 0.50 3.12 0.76
N ASP A 32 1.21 3.39 1.84
CA ASP A 32 0.59 3.81 3.09
C ASP A 32 0.62 5.34 3.22
N SER A 33 -0.54 5.96 3.38
CA SER A 33 -0.68 7.42 3.47
C SER A 33 -0.01 8.01 4.71
N ASP A 34 0.29 7.21 5.75
CA ASP A 34 0.99 7.68 6.95
C ASP A 34 2.52 7.59 6.80
N ILE A 35 3.02 6.57 6.08
CA ILE A 35 4.46 6.38 5.79
C ILE A 35 4.95 7.37 4.72
N THR A 36 4.03 7.96 3.96
CA THR A 36 4.35 8.85 2.83
C THR A 36 4.34 10.35 3.17
N LYS A 37 4.56 10.71 4.44
CA LYS A 37 4.69 12.11 4.90
C LYS A 37 6.00 12.79 4.47
N GLY A 38 6.95 12.06 3.89
CA GLY A 38 8.16 12.63 3.29
C GLY A 38 7.87 13.23 1.91
N LYS A 39 8.33 14.46 1.66
CA LYS A 39 8.10 15.31 0.47
C LYS A 39 8.35 14.65 -0.91
N TYR A 40 9.01 13.48 -0.95
CA TYR A 40 9.36 12.74 -2.18
C TYR A 40 8.86 11.29 -2.22
N SER A 41 8.22 10.81 -1.16
CA SER A 41 7.88 9.39 -0.99
C SER A 41 6.76 8.89 -1.93
N HIS A 42 5.79 9.75 -2.27
CA HIS A 42 4.78 9.43 -3.30
C HIS A 42 5.41 9.24 -4.68
N GLY A 43 6.38 10.10 -5.05
CA GLY A 43 7.02 10.07 -6.35
C GLY A 43 7.80 8.78 -6.59
N GLU A 44 8.52 8.28 -5.59
CA GLU A 44 9.26 7.02 -5.72
C GLU A 44 8.35 5.80 -5.87
N ILE A 45 7.25 5.73 -5.11
CA ILE A 45 6.27 4.64 -5.19
C ILE A 45 5.63 4.62 -6.58
N LEU A 46 5.16 5.77 -7.05
CA LEU A 46 4.61 5.92 -8.40
C LEU A 46 5.63 5.58 -9.48
N SER A 47 6.89 6.01 -9.32
CA SER A 47 7.97 5.70 -10.26
C SER A 47 8.23 4.18 -10.35
N LYS A 48 8.31 3.49 -9.20
CA LYS A 48 8.45 2.04 -9.13
C LYS A 48 7.29 1.32 -9.82
N PHE A 49 6.06 1.77 -9.56
CA PHE A 49 4.88 1.19 -10.19
C PHE A 49 4.87 1.41 -11.71
N ARG A 50 5.13 2.64 -12.17
CA ARG A 50 5.24 2.98 -13.60
C ARG A 50 6.36 2.25 -14.32
N ALA A 51 7.44 1.92 -13.62
CA ALA A 51 8.55 1.13 -14.14
C ALA A 51 8.28 -0.38 -14.10
N HIS A 52 7.03 -0.82 -13.88
CA HIS A 52 6.62 -2.22 -13.77
C HIS A 52 7.41 -3.02 -12.72
N LYS A 53 7.90 -2.35 -11.67
CA LYS A 53 8.56 -3.03 -10.54
C LYS A 53 7.56 -3.69 -9.59
N ALA A 54 6.28 -3.39 -9.76
CA ALA A 54 5.17 -4.03 -9.07
C ALA A 54 3.97 -4.18 -10.02
N ASP A 55 3.19 -5.22 -9.81
CA ASP A 55 2.01 -5.57 -10.60
C ASP A 55 0.73 -5.07 -9.92
N ILE A 56 0.73 -5.00 -8.58
CA ILE A 56 -0.43 -4.59 -7.77
C ILE A 56 0.01 -3.57 -6.73
N LEU A 57 -0.68 -2.43 -6.71
CA LEU A 57 -0.47 -1.34 -5.74
C LEU A 57 -1.62 -1.33 -4.72
N ILE A 58 -1.29 -1.46 -3.44
CA ILE A 58 -2.26 -1.53 -2.34
C ILE A 58 -2.05 -0.35 -1.41
N GLY A 59 -3.08 0.46 -1.18
CA GLY A 59 -2.97 1.63 -0.32
C GLY A 59 -4.28 2.09 0.30
N THR A 60 -4.20 3.18 1.06
CA THR A 60 -5.35 3.86 1.69
C THR A 60 -5.66 5.17 0.98
N GLN A 61 -6.92 5.59 0.98
CA GLN A 61 -7.34 6.93 0.55
C GLN A 61 -7.05 7.97 1.65
#